data_AF-A0A971GQ55-F1
#
_entry.id   AF-A0A971GQ55-F1
#
_cell.length_a   1.000
_cell.length_b   1.000
_cell.length_c   1.000
_cell.angle_alpha   90.00
_cell.angle_beta   90.00
_cell.angle_gamma   90.00
#
_symmetry.space_group_name_H-M   'P 1'
#
loop_
_entity.id
_entity.type
_entity.pdbx_description
1 polymer ?
#
loop_
_entity_poly.entity_id
_entity_poly.type
_entity_poly.pdbx_seq_one_letter_code
_entity_poly.pdbx_strand_id
1 'polypeptide(L)'
;MGKRKKLIIDKRFQLKTAFAVIGVVTAASLVLLSAISASVVYNNEKISNIYQIEDSIFQQMQVVNINSAADDGYQDTLARLTGLHENNLNTINRIASNNRMLLVALVLCVLVQGLVLYMLVIRMTHRISGPVYVMSNYFRDIIDGKLPDPRPLRQKDELKDFYELFKELVYSLKHREKKNH
;
A
#
# COMPACT_ATOMS: atom_id res chain seq x y z
N MET A 1 -29.68 21.88 -10.58
CA MET A 1 -29.01 22.23 -9.30
C MET A 1 -28.11 21.08 -8.85
N GLY A 2 -26.80 21.14 -9.14
CA GLY A 2 -25.85 20.11 -8.72
C GLY A 2 -25.71 20.10 -7.20
N LYS A 3 -26.20 19.05 -6.53
CA LYS A 3 -26.00 18.84 -5.09
C LYS A 3 -24.50 18.80 -4.81
N ARG A 4 -23.95 19.85 -4.17
CA ARG A 4 -22.56 19.88 -3.72
C ARG A 4 -22.36 18.72 -2.74
N LYS A 5 -21.76 17.62 -3.21
CA LYS A 5 -21.36 16.48 -2.38
C LYS A 5 -20.16 16.92 -1.54
N LYS A 6 -20.40 17.56 -0.41
CA LYS A 6 -19.36 17.95 0.53
C LYS A 6 -18.83 16.67 1.18
N LEU A 7 -17.73 16.14 0.64
CA LEU A 7 -17.14 14.86 1.06
C LEU A 7 -16.56 14.92 2.49
N ILE A 8 -16.29 16.13 2.99
CA ILE A 8 -15.72 16.33 4.31
C ILE A 8 -16.73 17.07 5.18
N ILE A 9 -17.27 16.35 6.16
CA ILE A 9 -18.25 16.84 7.14
C ILE A 9 -17.50 17.27 8.40
N ASP A 10 -16.69 16.36 8.96
CA ASP A 10 -15.81 16.63 10.09
C ASP A 10 -14.34 16.53 9.66
N LYS A 11 -13.75 17.67 9.25
CA LYS A 11 -12.35 17.75 8.82
C LYS A 11 -11.38 17.25 9.89
N ARG A 12 -11.66 17.52 11.17
CA ARG A 12 -10.73 17.21 12.26
C ARG A 12 -10.69 15.72 12.51
N PHE A 13 -11.84 15.07 12.63
CA PHE A 13 -11.91 13.64 12.85
C PHE A 13 -11.40 12.85 11.63
N GLN A 14 -11.84 13.22 10.42
CA GLN A 14 -11.49 12.52 9.19
C GLN A 14 -9.99 12.57 8.89
N LEU A 15 -9.39 13.76 8.98
CA LEU A 15 -7.96 13.89 8.72
C LEU A 15 -7.12 13.26 9.83
N LYS A 16 -7.50 13.43 11.11
CA LYS A 16 -6.76 12.81 12.23
C LYS A 16 -6.71 11.30 12.10
N THR A 17 -7.85 10.65 11.84
CA THR A 17 -7.91 9.20 11.68
C THR A 17 -7.19 8.74 10.41
N ALA A 18 -7.36 9.44 9.28
CA ALA A 18 -6.65 9.12 8.05
C ALA A 18 -5.12 9.20 8.21
N PHE A 19 -4.60 10.31 8.76
CA PHE A 19 -3.15 10.46 8.97
C PHE A 19 -2.60 9.48 10.01
N ALA A 20 -3.35 9.16 11.06
CA ALA A 20 -2.92 8.17 12.04
C ALA A 20 -2.81 6.76 11.41
N VAL A 21 -3.83 6.32 10.68
CA VAL A 21 -3.82 5.00 10.03
C VAL A 21 -2.73 4.92 8.96
N ILE A 22 -2.62 5.95 8.11
CA ILE A 22 -1.57 6.00 7.08
C ILE A 22 -0.20 6.00 7.72
N GLY A 23 0.03 6.80 8.76
CA GLY A 23 1.31 6.86 9.45
C GLY A 23 1.75 5.51 10.01
N VAL A 24 0.84 4.78 10.66
CA VAL A 24 1.11 3.43 11.17
C VAL A 24 1.43 2.44 10.05
N VAL A 25 0.63 2.45 8.97
CA VAL A 25 0.85 1.52 7.86
C VAL A 25 2.14 1.85 7.10
N THR A 26 2.43 3.13 6.85
CA THR A 26 3.68 3.56 6.22
C THR A 26 4.89 3.19 7.08
N ALA A 27 4.82 3.32 8.41
CA ALA A 27 5.89 2.89 9.29
C ALA A 27 6.13 1.37 9.20
N ALA A 28 5.07 0.56 9.20
CA ALA A 28 5.18 -0.89 9.01
C ALA A 28 5.76 -1.25 7.63
N SER A 29 5.30 -0.59 6.56
CA SER A 29 5.84 -0.77 5.21
C SER A 29 7.31 -0.37 5.12
N LEU A 30 7.75 0.69 5.81
CA LEU A 30 9.15 1.11 5.83
C LEU A 30 10.06 0.07 6.48
N VAL A 31 9.61 -0.60 7.55
CA VAL A 31 10.36 -1.68 8.19
C VAL A 31 10.54 -2.86 7.24
N LEU A 32 9.49 -3.23 6.51
CA LEU A 32 9.60 -4.30 5.50
C LEU A 32 10.51 -3.89 4.34
N LEU A 33 10.36 -2.65 3.85
CA LEU A 33 11.18 -2.12 2.76
C LEU A 33 12.66 -2.05 3.13
N SER A 34 13.00 -1.66 4.37
CA SER A 34 14.39 -1.57 4.80
C SER A 34 15.05 -2.95 4.81
N ALA A 35 14.36 -3.97 5.34
CA ALA A 35 14.84 -5.34 5.34
C ALA A 35 15.05 -5.90 3.92
N ILE A 36 14.07 -5.70 3.03
CA ILE A 36 14.17 -6.16 1.64
C ILE A 36 15.27 -5.40 0.89
N SER A 37 15.34 -4.08 1.06
CA SER A 37 16.35 -3.24 0.39
C SER A 37 17.76 -3.62 0.82
N ALA A 38 17.98 -3.85 2.11
CA ALA A 38 19.27 -4.33 2.63
C ALA A 38 19.66 -5.68 2.00
N SER A 39 18.71 -6.62 1.92
CA SER A 39 18.94 -7.92 1.28
C SER A 39 19.29 -7.79 -0.21
N VAL A 40 18.55 -6.95 -0.95
CA VAL A 40 18.80 -6.75 -2.39
C VAL A 40 20.15 -6.09 -2.65
N VAL A 41 20.51 -5.06 -1.87
CA VAL A 41 21.81 -4.36 -2.03
C VAL A 41 22.96 -5.31 -1.74
N TYR A 42 22.89 -6.06 -0.64
CA TYR A 42 23.90 -7.04 -0.26
C TYR A 42 24.05 -8.15 -1.31
N ASN A 43 22.93 -8.63 -1.87
CA ASN A 43 22.96 -9.64 -2.93
C ASN A 43 23.51 -9.09 -4.24
N ASN A 44 23.21 -7.83 -4.59
CA ASN A 44 23.75 -7.21 -5.81
C ASN A 44 25.27 -7.02 -5.75
N GLU A 45 25.82 -6.64 -4.60
CA GLU A 45 27.27 -6.53 -4.42
C GLU A 45 27.95 -7.89 -4.61
N LYS A 46 27.41 -8.95 -3.99
CA LYS A 46 27.89 -10.32 -4.19
C LYS A 46 27.83 -10.76 -5.65
N ILE A 47 26.73 -10.46 -6.32
CA ILE A 47 26.54 -10.79 -7.73
C ILE A 47 27.60 -10.09 -8.60
N SER A 48 27.89 -8.82 -8.34
CA SER A 48 28.94 -8.08 -9.05
C SER A 48 30.32 -8.69 -8.85
N ASN A 49 30.63 -9.16 -7.64
CA ASN A 49 31.90 -9.83 -7.36
C ASN A 49 31.99 -11.19 -8.09
N ILE A 50 30.92 -11.98 -8.10
CA ILE A 50 30.84 -13.24 -8.84
C ILE A 50 31.06 -13.00 -10.34
N TYR A 51 30.43 -11.98 -10.91
CA TYR A 51 30.61 -11.58 -12.30
C TYR A 51 32.09 -11.30 -12.64
N GLN A 52 32.77 -10.50 -11.80
CA GLN A 52 34.19 -10.17 -12.01
C GLN A 52 35.11 -11.38 -11.86
N ILE A 53 34.83 -12.26 -10.89
CA ILE A 53 35.61 -13.49 -10.67
C ILE A 53 35.46 -14.44 -11.86
N GLU A 54 34.22 -14.67 -12.31
CA GLU A 54 33.95 -15.55 -13.44
C GLU A 54 34.65 -15.05 -14.71
N ASP A 55 34.55 -13.75 -15.01
CA ASP A 55 35.22 -13.16 -16.17
C ASP A 55 36.76 -13.24 -16.07
N SER A 56 37.32 -12.97 -14.89
CA SER A 56 38.76 -13.05 -14.66
C SER A 56 39.30 -14.48 -14.79
N ILE A 57 38.58 -15.49 -14.27
CA ILE A 57 38.95 -16.91 -14.42
C ILE A 57 38.94 -17.28 -15.89
N PHE A 58 37.90 -16.88 -16.63
CA PHE A 58 37.77 -17.19 -18.05
C PHE A 58 38.91 -16.57 -18.87
N GLN A 59 39.26 -15.31 -18.61
CA GLN A 59 40.40 -14.65 -19.26
C GLN A 59 41.74 -15.31 -18.92
N GLN A 60 41.97 -15.69 -17.66
CA GLN A 60 43.20 -16.39 -17.27
C GLN A 60 43.32 -17.77 -17.92
N MET A 61 42.23 -18.53 -18.03
CA MET A 61 42.24 -19.81 -18.73
C MET A 61 42.59 -19.66 -20.22
N GLN A 62 42.09 -18.61 -20.87
CA GLN A 62 42.45 -18.32 -22.26
C GLN A 62 43.95 -18.03 -22.43
N VAL A 63 44.56 -17.28 -21.50
CA VAL A 63 45.99 -16.91 -21.56
C VAL A 63 46.90 -18.10 -21.27
N VAL A 64 46.56 -18.96 -20.30
CA VAL A 64 47.39 -20.10 -19.89
C VAL A 64 47.52 -21.17 -20.99
N ASN A 65 46.49 -21.36 -21.82
CA ASN A 65 46.48 -22.40 -22.84
C ASN A 65 47.11 -22.02 -24.19
N ILE A 66 47.59 -20.79 -24.38
CA ILE A 66 48.31 -20.38 -25.62
C ILE A 66 49.63 -21.15 -25.80
N ASN A 67 50.14 -21.80 -24.73
CA ASN A 67 51.43 -22.48 -24.72
C ASN A 67 51.38 -24.00 -24.99
N SER A 68 50.19 -24.59 -25.11
CA SER A 68 50.00 -26.02 -25.37
C SER A 68 49.49 -26.20 -26.81
N ALA A 69 50.20 -26.98 -27.63
CA ALA A 69 49.91 -27.15 -29.05
C ALA A 69 48.41 -27.35 -29.33
N ALA A 70 47.83 -26.44 -30.11
CA ALA A 70 46.42 -26.41 -30.44
C ALA A 70 46.05 -27.61 -31.33
N ASP A 71 45.50 -28.65 -30.71
CA ASP A 71 44.78 -29.74 -31.37
C ASP A 71 43.36 -29.28 -31.75
N ASP A 72 42.77 -29.81 -32.82
CA ASP A 72 41.43 -29.41 -33.30
C ASP A 72 40.34 -29.58 -32.21
N GLY A 73 40.51 -30.57 -31.32
CA GLY A 73 39.63 -30.77 -30.16
C GLY A 73 39.70 -29.67 -29.09
N TYR A 74 40.83 -28.94 -29.01
CA TYR A 74 41.01 -27.83 -28.09
C TYR A 74 40.18 -26.61 -28.50
N GLN A 75 40.15 -26.30 -29.81
CA GLN A 75 39.37 -25.18 -30.35
C GLN A 75 37.86 -25.38 -30.16
N ASP A 76 37.33 -26.59 -30.38
CA ASP A 76 35.92 -26.91 -30.11
C ASP A 76 35.58 -26.77 -28.62
N THR A 77 36.47 -27.22 -27.74
CA THR A 77 36.30 -27.08 -26.29
C THR A 77 36.29 -25.60 -25.87
N LEU A 78 37.18 -24.78 -26.43
CA LEU A 78 37.24 -23.35 -26.15
C LEU A 78 35.98 -22.61 -26.65
N ALA A 79 35.49 -22.96 -27.83
CA ALA A 79 34.25 -22.41 -28.37
C ALA A 79 33.04 -22.72 -27.46
N ARG A 80 32.94 -23.95 -26.97
CA ARG A 80 31.89 -24.36 -26.01
C ARG A 80 32.00 -23.61 -24.67
N LEU A 81 33.21 -23.50 -24.12
CA LEU A 81 33.45 -22.77 -22.87
C LEU A 81 33.11 -21.28 -23.00
N THR A 82 33.44 -20.66 -24.13
CA THR A 82 33.09 -19.27 -24.41
C THR A 82 31.58 -19.08 -24.44
N GLY A 83 30.85 -19.96 -25.11
CA GLY A 83 29.39 -19.92 -25.15
C GLY A 83 28.75 -20.14 -23.76
N LEU A 84 29.32 -21.02 -22.93
CA LEU A 84 28.85 -21.23 -21.55
C LEU A 84 29.09 -19.99 -20.68
N HIS A 85 30.29 -19.39 -20.77
CA HIS A 85 30.65 -18.16 -20.07
C HIS A 85 29.69 -17.02 -20.43
N GLU A 86 29.44 -16.80 -21.72
CA GLU A 86 28.51 -15.78 -22.19
C GLU A 86 27.09 -15.99 -21.63
N ASN A 87 26.61 -17.23 -21.61
CA ASN A 87 25.30 -17.58 -21.06
C ASN A 87 25.21 -17.33 -19.54
N ASN A 88 26.27 -17.65 -18.79
CA ASN A 88 26.34 -17.39 -17.35
C ASN A 88 26.36 -15.89 -17.06
N LEU A 89 27.21 -15.11 -17.73
CA LEU A 89 27.27 -13.66 -17.58
C LEU A 89 25.92 -13.00 -17.92
N ASN A 90 25.26 -13.46 -18.98
CA ASN A 90 23.92 -13.00 -19.35
C ASN A 90 22.89 -13.31 -18.26
N THR A 91 22.96 -14.50 -17.65
CA THR A 91 22.08 -14.90 -16.54
C THR A 91 22.31 -14.02 -15.32
N ILE A 92 23.58 -13.79 -14.96
CA ILE A 92 23.97 -12.93 -13.85
C ILE A 92 23.48 -11.49 -14.03
N ASN A 93 23.69 -10.93 -15.24
CA ASN A 93 23.21 -9.59 -15.58
C ASN A 93 21.69 -9.47 -15.49
N ARG A 94 20.94 -10.49 -15.92
CA ARG A 94 19.48 -10.52 -15.79
C ARG A 94 19.04 -10.52 -14.33
N ILE A 95 19.71 -11.29 -13.46
CA ILE A 95 19.40 -11.31 -12.02
C ILE A 95 19.65 -9.93 -11.40
N ALA A 96 20.80 -9.31 -11.68
CA ALA A 96 21.13 -7.97 -11.17
C ALA A 96 20.14 -6.90 -11.64
N SER A 97 19.73 -6.94 -12.91
CA SER A 97 18.72 -6.04 -13.47
C SER A 97 17.34 -6.25 -12.84
N ASN A 98 16.92 -7.51 -12.67
CA ASN A 98 15.64 -7.85 -12.03
C ASN A 98 15.58 -7.35 -10.59
N ASN A 99 16.68 -7.46 -9.84
CA ASN A 99 16.78 -6.92 -8.48
C ASN A 99 16.56 -5.41 -8.43
N ARG A 100 17.12 -4.66 -9.39
CA ARG A 100 16.88 -3.21 -9.50
C ARG A 100 15.41 -2.91 -9.83
N MET A 101 14.82 -3.66 -10.76
CA MET A 101 13.41 -3.50 -11.13
C MET A 101 12.48 -3.83 -9.95
N LEU A 102 12.82 -4.83 -9.15
CA LEU A 102 12.09 -5.22 -7.94
C LEU A 102 12.06 -4.07 -6.92
N LEU A 103 13.20 -3.40 -6.67
CA LEU A 103 13.24 -2.23 -5.78
C LEU A 103 12.32 -1.10 -6.25
N VAL A 104 12.35 -0.77 -7.54
CA VAL A 104 11.48 0.27 -8.13
C VAL A 104 10.01 -0.14 -7.99
N ALA A 105 9.67 -1.40 -8.27
CA ALA A 105 8.32 -1.93 -8.15
C ALA A 105 7.81 -1.88 -6.70
N LEU A 106 8.67 -2.18 -5.72
CA LEU A 106 8.33 -2.09 -4.29
C LEU A 106 7.99 -0.66 -3.85
N VAL A 107 8.81 0.31 -4.25
CA VAL A 107 8.56 1.73 -3.94
C VAL A 107 7.22 2.17 -4.53
N LEU A 108 6.96 1.84 -5.80
CA LEU A 108 5.68 2.14 -6.44
C LEU A 108 4.50 1.45 -5.73
N CYS A 109 4.66 0.20 -5.32
CA CYS A 109 3.63 -0.54 -4.60
C CYS A 109 3.23 0.17 -3.30
N VAL A 110 4.21 0.63 -2.51
CA VAL A 110 3.94 1.35 -1.25
C VAL A 110 3.26 2.70 -1.48
N LEU A 111 3.64 3.43 -2.53
CA LEU A 111 2.97 4.67 -2.90
C LEU A 111 1.50 4.44 -3.29
N VAL A 112 1.24 3.42 -4.12
CA VAL A 112 -0.12 3.04 -4.53
C VAL A 112 -0.93 2.57 -3.33
N GLN A 113 -0.36 1.74 -2.46
CA GLN A 113 -1.01 1.27 -1.23
C GLN A 113 -1.40 2.45 -0.33
N GLY A 114 -0.51 3.43 -0.15
CA GLY A 114 -0.80 4.64 0.63
C GLY A 114 -1.98 5.43 0.07
N LEU A 115 -2.03 5.60 -1.25
CA LEU A 115 -3.13 6.28 -1.94
C LEU A 115 -4.47 5.54 -1.76
N VAL A 116 -4.46 4.22 -1.95
CA VAL A 116 -5.66 3.38 -1.78
C VAL A 116 -6.17 3.44 -0.34
N LEU A 117 -5.28 3.33 0.64
CA LEU A 117 -5.65 3.44 2.06
C LEU A 117 -6.21 4.81 2.41
N TYR A 118 -5.61 5.89 1.90
CA TYR A 118 -6.14 7.24 2.10
C TYR A 118 -7.58 7.35 1.59
N MET A 119 -7.85 6.88 0.37
CA MET A 119 -9.20 6.89 -0.19
C MET A 119 -10.18 6.04 0.64
N LEU A 120 -9.75 4.87 1.10
CA LEU A 120 -10.57 3.97 1.93
C LEU A 120 -10.92 4.60 3.28
N VAL A 121 -9.95 5.16 4.00
CA VAL A 121 -10.20 5.75 5.32
C VAL A 121 -11.13 6.95 5.18
N ILE A 122 -10.89 7.87 4.25
CA ILE A 122 -11.77 9.03 4.03
C ILE A 122 -13.20 8.57 3.70
N ARG A 123 -13.34 7.54 2.86
CA ARG A 123 -14.66 6.99 2.51
C ARG A 123 -15.36 6.41 3.74
N MET A 124 -14.65 5.64 4.55
CA MET A 124 -15.18 5.05 5.79
C MET A 124 -15.60 6.15 6.76
N THR A 125 -14.72 7.12 7.02
CA THR A 125 -15.01 8.17 7.99
C THR A 125 -16.14 9.08 7.54
N HIS A 126 -16.32 9.33 6.24
CA HIS A 126 -17.51 10.04 5.74
C HIS A 126 -18.82 9.30 6.07
N ARG A 127 -18.85 7.96 5.95
CA ARG A 127 -20.03 7.14 6.27
C ARG A 127 -20.36 7.10 7.77
N ILE A 128 -19.39 7.42 8.63
CA ILE A 128 -19.56 7.55 10.07
C ILE A 128 -19.94 8.98 10.45
N SER A 129 -19.19 9.98 10.00
CA SER A 129 -19.41 11.40 10.36
C SER A 129 -20.76 11.93 9.89
N GLY A 130 -21.32 11.42 8.79
CA GLY A 130 -22.62 11.84 8.27
C GLY A 130 -23.75 11.62 9.28
N PRO A 131 -24.02 10.37 9.70
CA PRO A 131 -24.97 10.06 10.75
C PRO A 131 -24.70 10.79 12.06
N VAL A 132 -23.44 10.84 12.51
CA VAL A 132 -23.06 11.53 13.76
C VAL A 132 -23.49 12.99 13.69
N TYR A 133 -23.17 13.69 12.60
CA TYR A 133 -23.55 15.09 12.41
C TYR A 133 -25.06 15.31 12.43
N VAL A 134 -25.82 14.41 11.79
CA VAL A 134 -27.30 14.48 11.78
C VAL A 134 -27.86 14.28 13.18
N MET A 135 -27.42 13.24 13.89
CA MET A 135 -27.86 12.98 15.27
C MET A 135 -27.47 14.11 16.22
N SER A 136 -26.26 14.68 16.10
CA SER A 136 -25.84 15.83 16.91
C SER A 136 -26.77 17.03 16.75
N ASN A 137 -27.28 17.29 15.55
CA ASN A 137 -28.26 18.36 15.35
C ASN A 137 -29.61 18.02 16.00
N TYR A 138 -30.09 16.79 15.86
CA TYR A 138 -31.33 16.38 16.53
C TYR A 138 -31.21 16.39 18.06
N PHE A 139 -30.05 16.03 18.62
CA PHE A 139 -29.81 16.19 20.05
C PHE A 139 -29.89 17.65 20.48
N ARG A 140 -29.38 18.60 19.67
CA ARG A 140 -29.52 20.03 19.95
C ARG A 140 -30.99 20.46 19.93
N ASP A 141 -31.76 20.01 18.94
CA ASP A 141 -33.20 20.30 18.90
C ASP A 141 -33.91 19.81 20.17
N ILE A 142 -33.61 18.59 20.63
CA ILE A 142 -34.18 18.02 21.87
C ILE A 142 -33.75 18.82 23.10
N ILE A 143 -32.48 19.22 23.19
CA ILE A 143 -31.95 20.05 24.27
C ILE A 143 -32.66 21.42 24.30
N ASP A 144 -32.97 21.99 23.13
CA ASP A 144 -33.73 23.23 22.98
C ASP A 144 -35.24 23.06 23.23
N GLY A 145 -35.69 21.87 23.66
CA GLY A 145 -37.10 21.55 23.92
C GLY A 145 -37.94 21.30 22.67
N LYS A 146 -37.33 21.19 21.49
CA LYS A 146 -38.01 20.85 20.23
C LYS A 146 -37.99 19.34 20.02
N LEU A 147 -39.07 18.79 19.49
CA LEU A 147 -39.11 17.37 19.12
C LEU A 147 -38.88 17.20 17.61
N PRO A 148 -37.65 16.83 17.20
CA PRO A 148 -37.33 16.69 15.78
C PRO A 148 -38.09 15.54 15.13
N ASP A 149 -38.19 15.56 13.80
CA ASP A 149 -38.72 14.43 13.03
C ASP A 149 -37.57 13.69 12.31
N PRO A 150 -37.14 12.52 12.84
CA PRO A 150 -35.98 11.82 12.31
C PRO A 150 -36.27 11.25 10.92
N ARG A 151 -35.46 11.64 9.93
CA ARG A 151 -35.51 11.06 8.57
C ARG A 151 -34.64 9.81 8.46
N PRO A 152 -34.85 8.87 7.53
CA PRO A 152 -33.96 7.72 7.38
C PRO A 152 -32.52 8.13 7.00
N LEU A 153 -31.53 7.40 7.50
CA LEU A 153 -30.12 7.52 7.08
C LEU A 153 -29.89 6.99 5.67
N ARG A 154 -28.72 7.30 5.08
CA ARG A 154 -28.37 6.78 3.75
C ARG A 154 -28.05 5.29 3.85
N GLN A 155 -28.31 4.57 2.77
CA GLN A 155 -28.08 3.12 2.71
C GLN A 155 -26.62 2.70 2.96
N LYS A 156 -25.65 3.59 2.76
CA LYS A 156 -24.22 3.29 2.90
C LYS A 156 -23.61 3.80 4.20
N ASP A 157 -24.43 4.33 5.10
CA ASP A 157 -23.98 4.83 6.39
C ASP A 157 -23.78 3.67 7.38
N GLU A 158 -22.79 3.77 8.27
CA GLU A 158 -22.38 2.66 9.16
C GLU A 158 -23.17 2.63 10.48
N LEU A 159 -23.65 3.78 10.97
CA LEU A 159 -24.31 3.90 12.29
C LEU A 159 -25.84 3.71 12.24
N LYS A 160 -26.33 2.80 11.38
CA LYS A 160 -27.78 2.63 11.20
C LYS A 160 -28.47 2.11 12.45
N ASP A 161 -27.92 1.07 13.09
CA ASP A 161 -28.56 0.44 14.24
C ASP A 161 -28.65 1.41 15.42
N PHE A 162 -27.57 2.17 15.66
CA PHE A 162 -27.57 3.25 16.65
C PHE A 162 -28.57 4.35 16.30
N TYR A 163 -28.73 4.67 15.01
CA TYR A 163 -29.71 5.64 14.57
C TYR A 163 -31.15 5.16 14.73
N GLU A 164 -31.43 3.87 14.52
CA GLU A 164 -32.74 3.28 14.79
C GLU A 164 -33.09 3.40 16.28
N LEU A 165 -32.16 3.07 17.18
CA LEU A 165 -32.33 3.30 18.63
C LEU A 165 -32.58 4.78 18.96
N PHE A 166 -31.87 5.69 18.29
CA PHE A 166 -32.11 7.12 18.43
C PHE A 166 -33.54 7.51 18.02
N LYS A 167 -34.07 6.95 16.92
CA LYS A 167 -35.46 7.22 16.51
C LYS A 167 -36.47 6.73 17.53
N GLU A 168 -36.26 5.55 18.10
CA GLU A 168 -37.13 5.00 19.16
C GLU A 168 -37.15 5.92 20.39
N LEU A 169 -36.01 6.49 20.76
CA LEU A 169 -35.92 7.48 21.83
C LEU A 169 -36.73 8.74 21.50
N VAL A 170 -36.59 9.30 20.31
CA VAL A 170 -37.36 10.49 19.88
C VAL A 170 -38.87 10.19 19.87
N TYR A 171 -39.26 9.03 19.36
CA TYR A 171 -40.66 8.59 19.37
C TYR A 171 -41.20 8.46 20.80
N SER A 172 -40.41 7.90 21.71
CA SER A 172 -40.78 7.76 23.12
C SER A 172 -40.98 9.11 23.80
N LEU A 173 -40.12 10.10 23.48
CA LEU A 173 -40.26 11.47 23.99
C LEU A 173 -41.53 12.14 23.45
N LYS A 174 -41.81 12.03 22.14
CA LYS A 174 -43.05 12.53 21.52
C LYS A 174 -44.31 11.93 22.15
N HIS A 175 -44.31 10.63 22.46
CA HIS A 175 -45.45 10.00 23.11
C HIS A 175 -45.67 10.51 24.54
N ARG A 176 -44.60 10.79 25.29
CA ARG A 176 -44.71 11.34 26.65
C ARG A 176 -45.25 12.77 26.67
N GLU A 177 -44.80 13.63 25.77
CA GLU A 177 -45.29 15.00 25.67
C GLU A 177 -46.78 15.03 25.33
N LYS A 178 -47.22 14.21 24.35
CA LYS A 178 -48.65 14.07 24.00
C LYS A 178 -49.55 13.55 25.11
N LYS A 179 -48.99 12.85 26.10
CA LYS A 179 -49.76 12.33 27.26
C LYS A 179 -49.89 13.37 28.38
N ASN A 180 -48.98 14.34 28.43
CA ASN A 180 -48.93 15.38 29.45
C ASN A 180 -49.63 16.69 29.03
N HIS A 181 -50.18 16.72 27.81
CA HIS A 181 -51.05 17.76 27.28
C HIS A 181 -52.44 17.18 27.02
#